data_AF-C7GW88-F1
#
_entry.id   AF-C7GW88-F1
#
_cell.length_a   1.000
_cell.length_b   1.000
_cell.length_c   1.000
_cell.angle_alpha   90.00
_cell.angle_beta   90.00
_cell.angle_gamma   90.00
#
_symmetry.space_group_name_H-M   'P 1'
#
loop_
_entity.id
_entity.type
_entity.pdbx_description
1 polymer ?
#
loop_
_entity_poly.entity_id
_entity_poly.type
_entity_poly.pdbx_seq_one_letter_code
_entity_poly.pdbx_strand_id
1 'polypeptide(L)'
;MSEKPQQEEQEKPQSRRNSFAVIEFTPEVLDRCLKQVEFYFSEFNFPYDRFLRTTAEKNDGWVPISTIATFNRMKKYRPVDKVIEALRSSEILEVSADGENVKRRVPLDLTAARNARIEQNQRTLAVMNFPHEDVEASQIPELQENLEAFFKKLGEINQVRLRRDHRNKKFNGTVLVEFKTIPECEAFLKSYSNDDESNEILSYEGKKLSVLTKKQFDLQREASKSKNFSGRSRSFNGHKKKNLPKFPKNKKKNGKEESKEDSSAIADDDEEHKE
;
A
#
# COMPACT_ATOMS: atom_id res chain seq x y z
N MET A 1 43.27 7.40 -58.14
CA MET A 1 43.55 6.57 -56.95
C MET A 1 43.53 7.46 -55.72
N SER A 2 42.35 7.71 -55.15
CA SER A 2 42.20 8.36 -53.84
C SER A 2 40.88 7.88 -53.26
N GLU A 3 40.92 6.69 -52.64
CA GLU A 3 39.79 6.08 -51.94
C GLU A 3 39.45 6.89 -50.69
N LYS A 4 38.17 7.24 -50.55
CA LYS A 4 37.60 7.75 -49.29
C LYS A 4 37.52 6.60 -48.28
N PRO A 5 37.88 6.79 -47.00
CA PRO A 5 37.67 5.78 -45.98
C PRO A 5 36.17 5.62 -45.68
N GLN A 6 35.69 4.38 -45.75
CA GLN A 6 34.36 3.99 -45.26
C GLN A 6 34.34 4.14 -43.74
N GLN A 7 33.38 4.92 -43.23
CA GLN A 7 33.06 4.95 -41.81
C GLN A 7 32.23 3.70 -41.49
N GLU A 8 32.74 2.86 -40.58
CA GLU A 8 31.97 1.79 -39.93
C GLU A 8 30.81 2.43 -39.13
N GLU A 9 29.58 2.24 -39.60
CA GLU A 9 28.39 2.44 -38.78
C GLU A 9 28.37 1.39 -37.66
N GLN A 10 28.81 1.81 -36.47
CA GLN A 10 28.58 1.06 -35.25
C GLN A 10 27.07 1.03 -34.95
N GLU A 11 26.42 -0.10 -35.26
CA GLU A 11 25.05 -0.38 -34.82
C GLU A 11 24.98 -0.30 -33.29
N LYS A 12 24.32 0.75 -32.78
CA LYS A 12 23.97 0.85 -31.36
C LYS A 12 23.03 -0.31 -31.01
N PRO A 13 23.29 -1.10 -29.95
CA PRO A 13 22.42 -2.19 -29.57
C PRO A 13 21.05 -1.63 -29.17
N GLN A 14 20.04 -1.90 -30.00
CA GLN A 14 18.66 -1.60 -29.68
C GLN A 14 18.27 -2.32 -28.39
N SER A 15 17.88 -1.54 -27.38
CA SER A 15 17.32 -2.05 -26.11
C SER A 15 16.10 -2.92 -26.39
N ARG A 16 16.31 -4.24 -26.48
CA ARG A 16 15.24 -5.24 -26.55
C ARG A 16 14.51 -5.29 -25.20
N ARG A 17 13.39 -4.58 -25.11
CA ARG A 17 12.33 -4.88 -24.13
C ARG A 17 12.04 -6.39 -24.19
N ASN A 18 12.30 -7.10 -23.09
CA ASN A 18 12.03 -8.52 -22.84
C ASN A 18 13.07 -9.58 -23.26
N SER A 19 14.36 -9.26 -23.38
CA SER A 19 15.38 -10.34 -23.30
C SER A 19 15.64 -10.69 -21.84
N PHE A 20 14.81 -11.55 -21.25
CA PHE A 20 15.20 -12.24 -20.01
C PHE A 20 16.38 -13.14 -20.39
N ALA A 21 17.57 -12.82 -19.86
CA ALA A 21 18.72 -13.70 -20.00
C ALA A 21 18.33 -15.09 -19.48
N VAL A 22 18.54 -16.12 -20.29
CA VAL A 22 18.32 -17.51 -19.87
C VAL A 22 19.36 -17.77 -18.78
N ILE A 23 18.90 -17.88 -17.53
CA ILE A 23 19.78 -18.20 -16.40
C ILE A 23 19.88 -19.72 -16.32
N GLU A 24 21.09 -20.24 -16.31
CA GLU A 24 21.34 -21.63 -15.96
C GLU A 24 21.10 -21.84 -14.46
N PHE A 25 20.28 -22.84 -14.12
CA PHE A 25 20.01 -23.19 -12.72
C PHE A 25 21.16 -24.01 -12.15
N THR A 26 22.26 -23.34 -11.84
CA THR A 26 23.30 -23.91 -10.99
C THR A 26 22.81 -23.98 -9.54
N PRO A 27 23.37 -24.86 -8.69
CA PRO A 27 23.04 -24.92 -7.26
C PRO A 27 23.12 -23.56 -6.55
N GLU A 28 24.10 -22.73 -6.93
CA GLU A 28 24.27 -21.38 -6.38
C GLU A 28 23.11 -20.43 -6.76
N VAL A 29 22.61 -20.53 -7.99
CA VAL A 29 21.45 -19.74 -8.44
C VAL A 29 20.17 -20.15 -7.71
N LEU A 30 20.00 -21.45 -7.46
CA LEU A 30 18.87 -21.99 -6.68
C LEU A 30 18.92 -21.48 -5.22
N ASP A 31 20.10 -21.50 -4.60
CA ASP A 31 20.31 -20.95 -3.25
C ASP A 31 19.99 -19.45 -3.18
N ARG A 32 20.47 -18.66 -4.15
CA ARG A 32 20.14 -17.22 -4.25
C ARG A 32 18.65 -16.96 -4.45
N CYS A 33 17.97 -17.84 -5.19
CA CYS A 33 16.53 -17.79 -5.39
C CYS A 33 15.78 -18.06 -4.07
N LEU A 34 16.15 -19.15 -3.39
CA LEU A 34 15.59 -19.55 -2.10
C LEU A 34 15.76 -18.44 -1.06
N LYS A 35 17.00 -17.94 -0.85
CA LYS A 35 17.29 -16.82 0.06
C LYS A 35 16.45 -15.57 -0.23
N GLN A 36 16.21 -15.28 -1.51
CA GLN A 36 15.40 -14.13 -1.89
C GLN A 36 13.91 -14.30 -1.53
N VAL A 37 13.37 -15.50 -1.70
CA VAL A 37 11.97 -15.78 -1.30
C VAL A 37 11.87 -15.86 0.22
N GLU A 38 12.80 -16.50 0.90
CA GLU A 38 12.87 -16.54 2.36
C GLU A 38 12.93 -15.14 2.97
N PHE A 39 13.70 -14.23 2.37
CA PHE A 39 13.73 -12.83 2.77
C PHE A 39 12.34 -12.17 2.68
N TYR A 40 11.57 -12.44 1.62
CA TYR A 40 10.22 -11.87 1.49
C TYR A 40 9.28 -12.29 2.61
N PHE A 41 9.42 -13.53 3.08
CA PHE A 41 8.69 -14.09 4.21
C PHE A 41 9.40 -13.93 5.55
N SER A 42 10.52 -13.20 5.62
CA SER A 42 11.26 -13.00 6.86
C SER A 42 10.53 -12.05 7.81
N GLU A 43 10.92 -12.08 9.08
CA GLU A 43 10.43 -11.18 10.14
C GLU A 43 10.70 -9.70 9.83
N PHE A 44 11.76 -9.42 9.06
CA PHE A 44 12.15 -8.06 8.71
C PHE A 44 11.36 -7.48 7.53
N ASN A 45 10.75 -8.31 6.69
CA ASN A 45 10.01 -7.86 5.51
C ASN A 45 8.50 -8.11 5.63
N PHE A 46 8.10 -9.34 5.96
CA PHE A 46 6.72 -9.79 5.87
C PHE A 46 5.72 -8.95 6.71
N PRO A 47 6.03 -8.51 7.94
CA PRO A 47 5.12 -7.63 8.70
C PRO A 47 4.89 -6.26 8.05
N TYR A 48 5.89 -5.76 7.32
CA TYR A 48 5.92 -4.42 6.75
C TYR A 48 5.45 -4.38 5.28
N ASP A 49 5.58 -5.48 4.54
CA ASP A 49 5.11 -5.63 3.17
C ASP A 49 3.59 -5.82 3.12
N ARG A 50 2.88 -4.72 2.82
CA ARG A 50 1.41 -4.72 2.72
C ARG A 50 0.92 -5.71 1.66
N PHE A 51 1.63 -5.86 0.54
CA PHE A 51 1.15 -6.68 -0.57
C PHE A 51 1.20 -8.16 -0.22
N LEU A 52 2.35 -8.64 0.27
CA LEU A 52 2.50 -10.03 0.71
C LEU A 52 1.53 -10.36 1.85
N ARG A 53 1.45 -9.49 2.86
CA ARG A 53 0.58 -9.70 4.01
C ARG A 53 -0.90 -9.76 3.62
N THR A 54 -1.39 -8.80 2.84
CA THR A 54 -2.79 -8.80 2.40
C THR A 54 -3.10 -9.96 1.44
N THR A 55 -2.11 -10.47 0.70
CA THR A 55 -2.31 -11.64 -0.16
C THR A 55 -2.40 -12.91 0.66
N ALA A 56 -1.51 -13.08 1.64
CA ALA A 56 -1.53 -14.19 2.59
C ALA A 56 -2.81 -14.18 3.45
N GLU A 57 -3.19 -13.04 4.02
CA GLU A 57 -4.42 -12.89 4.82
C GLU A 57 -5.71 -13.27 4.04
N LYS A 58 -5.72 -13.10 2.72
CA LYS A 58 -6.88 -13.45 1.87
C LYS A 58 -6.94 -14.93 1.49
N ASN A 59 -5.83 -15.64 1.60
CA ASN A 59 -5.69 -17.04 1.17
C ASN A 59 -5.15 -17.91 2.32
N ASP A 60 -5.58 -17.68 3.56
CA ASP A 60 -5.21 -18.49 4.73
C ASP A 60 -3.70 -18.70 4.93
N GLY A 61 -2.91 -17.65 4.68
CA GLY A 61 -1.45 -17.65 4.79
C GLY A 61 -0.71 -18.00 3.50
N TRP A 62 -1.40 -18.48 2.47
CA TRP A 62 -0.81 -18.87 1.20
C TRP A 62 -0.60 -17.70 0.24
N VAL A 63 0.50 -17.74 -0.51
CA VAL A 63 0.79 -16.77 -1.57
C VAL A 63 1.11 -17.55 -2.85
N PRO A 64 0.46 -17.23 -3.99
CA PRO A 64 0.78 -17.89 -5.25
C PRO A 64 2.23 -17.65 -5.69
N ILE A 65 2.94 -18.72 -6.02
CA ILE A 65 4.32 -18.65 -6.51
C ILE A 65 4.39 -17.89 -7.84
N SER A 66 3.34 -17.99 -8.66
CA SER A 66 3.16 -17.18 -9.87
C SER A 66 3.21 -15.67 -9.57
N THR A 67 2.64 -15.25 -8.44
CA THR A 67 2.68 -13.85 -7.99
C THR A 67 4.09 -13.46 -7.58
N ILE A 68 4.79 -14.31 -6.81
CA ILE A 68 6.18 -14.07 -6.38
C ILE A 68 7.11 -13.98 -7.60
N ALA A 69 6.92 -14.82 -8.62
CA ALA A 69 7.69 -14.79 -9.87
C ALA A 69 7.55 -13.46 -10.63
N THR A 70 6.52 -12.65 -10.35
CA THR A 70 6.39 -11.29 -10.92
C THR A 70 7.22 -10.24 -10.20
N PHE A 71 7.82 -10.54 -9.05
CA PHE A 71 8.59 -9.56 -8.30
C PHE A 71 9.88 -9.21 -9.02
N ASN A 72 10.30 -7.95 -8.95
CA ASN A 72 11.43 -7.46 -9.76
C ASN A 72 12.72 -8.27 -9.58
N ARG A 73 13.02 -8.75 -8.36
CA ARG A 73 14.20 -9.59 -8.11
C ARG A 73 14.01 -11.06 -8.49
N MET A 74 12.76 -11.51 -8.67
CA MET A 74 12.40 -12.88 -9.00
C MET A 74 12.17 -13.11 -10.49
N LYS A 75 11.81 -12.07 -11.25
CA LYS A 75 11.50 -12.15 -12.69
C LYS A 75 12.56 -12.87 -13.53
N LYS A 76 13.81 -12.83 -13.09
CA LYS A 76 14.97 -13.43 -13.76
C LYS A 76 15.07 -14.94 -13.58
N TYR A 77 14.46 -15.52 -12.55
CA TYR A 77 14.49 -16.96 -12.29
C TYR A 77 13.34 -17.63 -13.04
N ARG A 78 13.62 -18.15 -14.24
CA ARG A 78 12.68 -18.94 -15.06
C ARG A 78 13.38 -20.13 -15.69
N PRO A 79 12.77 -21.34 -15.71
CA PRO A 79 11.34 -21.60 -15.46
C PRO A 79 10.93 -21.62 -13.97
N VAL A 80 9.63 -21.42 -13.71
CA VAL A 80 9.06 -21.38 -12.35
C VAL A 80 9.12 -22.74 -11.67
N ASP A 81 9.09 -23.84 -12.43
CA ASP A 81 9.18 -25.21 -11.89
C ASP A 81 10.47 -25.43 -11.08
N LYS A 82 11.58 -24.83 -11.53
CA LYS A 82 12.87 -24.87 -10.80
C LYS A 82 12.84 -24.03 -9.52
N VAL A 83 12.05 -22.97 -9.49
CA VAL A 83 11.82 -22.19 -8.27
C VAL A 83 11.02 -23.02 -7.27
N ILE A 84 9.99 -23.74 -7.72
CA ILE A 84 9.19 -24.63 -6.86
C ILE A 84 10.06 -25.73 -6.25
N GLU A 85 10.92 -26.36 -7.06
CA GLU A 85 11.88 -27.38 -6.62
C GLU A 85 12.82 -26.83 -5.53
N ALA A 86 13.38 -25.63 -5.75
CA ALA A 86 14.21 -24.96 -4.74
C ALA A 86 13.43 -24.71 -3.45
N LEU A 87 12.21 -24.17 -3.53
CA LEU A 87 11.41 -23.81 -2.36
C LEU A 87 11.03 -25.01 -1.50
N ARG A 88 10.89 -26.20 -2.09
CA ARG A 88 10.63 -27.44 -1.32
C ARG A 88 11.78 -27.81 -0.37
N SER A 89 13.00 -27.36 -0.65
CA SER A 89 14.16 -27.55 0.23
C SER A 89 14.25 -26.55 1.39
N SER A 90 13.37 -25.55 1.44
CA SER A 90 13.39 -24.54 2.51
C SER A 90 12.91 -25.10 3.84
N GLU A 91 13.65 -24.76 4.90
CA GLU A 91 13.31 -25.08 6.30
C GLU A 91 12.22 -24.16 6.85
N ILE A 92 12.05 -22.96 6.29
CA ILE A 92 11.10 -21.96 6.80
C ILE A 92 9.82 -21.86 5.95
N LEU A 93 9.87 -22.28 4.69
CA LEU A 93 8.74 -22.22 3.75
C LEU A 93 8.15 -23.60 3.48
N GLU A 94 6.84 -23.63 3.28
CA GLU A 94 6.06 -24.78 2.86
C GLU A 94 5.43 -24.48 1.50
N VAL A 95 5.59 -25.41 0.56
CA VAL A 95 4.95 -25.36 -0.76
C VAL A 95 3.70 -26.25 -0.72
N SER A 96 2.60 -25.79 -1.29
CA SER A 96 1.36 -26.57 -1.38
C SER A 96 1.54 -27.84 -2.22
N ALA A 97 0.67 -28.83 -2.03
CA ALA A 97 0.78 -30.12 -2.71
C ALA A 97 0.73 -30.02 -4.24
N ASP A 98 -0.06 -29.08 -4.76
CA ASP A 98 -0.16 -28.73 -6.19
C ASP A 98 1.07 -27.96 -6.72
N GLY A 99 1.94 -27.47 -5.84
CA GLY A 99 3.12 -26.68 -6.22
C GLY A 99 2.80 -25.23 -6.60
N GLU A 100 1.57 -24.75 -6.42
CA GLU A 100 1.17 -23.43 -6.89
C GLU A 100 1.38 -22.32 -5.87
N ASN A 101 1.37 -22.65 -4.58
CA ASN A 101 1.38 -21.70 -3.48
C ASN A 101 2.54 -21.98 -2.51
N VAL A 102 2.96 -20.92 -1.82
CA VAL A 102 3.95 -20.99 -0.75
C VAL A 102 3.46 -20.22 0.48
N LYS A 103 3.74 -20.75 1.67
CA LYS A 103 3.50 -20.10 2.96
C LYS A 103 4.70 -20.34 3.88
N ARG A 104 4.74 -19.68 5.04
CA ARG A 104 5.67 -20.08 6.10
C ARG A 104 5.17 -21.34 6.80
N ARG A 105 6.09 -22.24 7.16
CA ARG A 105 5.81 -23.40 8.01
C ARG A 105 5.37 -22.97 9.40
N VAL A 106 6.14 -22.06 10.01
CA VAL A 106 5.82 -21.45 11.31
C VAL A 106 5.29 -20.04 11.06
N PRO A 107 4.00 -19.77 11.39
CA PRO A 107 3.42 -18.44 11.30
C PRO A 107 4.21 -17.44 12.15
N LEU A 108 4.42 -16.24 11.62
CA LEU A 108 5.01 -15.15 12.41
C LEU A 108 3.94 -14.53 13.30
N ASP A 109 4.33 -14.17 14.52
CA ASP A 109 3.50 -13.29 15.34
C ASP A 109 3.52 -11.87 14.77
N LEU A 110 2.58 -11.60 13.88
CA LEU A 110 2.39 -10.28 13.31
C LEU A 110 1.70 -9.32 14.28
N THR A 111 1.17 -9.80 15.41
CA THR A 111 0.40 -8.96 16.33
C THR A 111 1.31 -7.93 16.99
N ALA A 112 2.48 -8.33 17.50
CA ALA A 112 3.44 -7.41 18.10
C ALA A 112 3.90 -6.32 17.10
N ALA A 113 4.34 -6.70 15.90
CA ALA A 113 4.78 -5.75 14.87
C ALA A 113 3.64 -4.83 14.38
N ARG A 114 2.42 -5.37 14.27
CA ARG A 114 1.21 -4.59 13.93
C ARG A 114 0.88 -3.60 15.03
N ASN A 115 0.89 -4.03 16.29
CA ASN A 115 0.59 -3.20 17.46
C ASN A 115 1.61 -2.08 17.59
N ALA A 116 2.91 -2.38 17.49
CA ALA A 116 3.97 -1.38 17.50
C ALA A 116 3.80 -0.31 16.40
N ARG A 117 3.39 -0.73 15.19
CA ARG A 117 3.10 0.21 14.10
C ARG A 117 1.84 1.03 14.33
N ILE A 118 0.79 0.44 14.91
CA ILE A 118 -0.44 1.16 15.27
C ILE A 118 -0.13 2.21 16.33
N GLU A 119 0.59 1.83 17.38
CA GLU A 119 1.03 2.69 18.46
C GLU A 119 1.91 3.84 17.93
N GLN A 120 2.91 3.54 17.07
CA GLN A 120 3.72 4.56 16.42
C GLN A 120 2.86 5.55 15.62
N ASN A 121 1.86 5.06 14.87
CA ASN A 121 0.95 5.94 14.12
C ASN A 121 0.06 6.78 15.04
N GLN A 122 -0.31 6.30 16.23
CA GLN A 122 -1.10 7.05 17.21
C GLN A 122 -0.32 8.21 17.81
N ARG A 123 0.99 8.04 18.05
CA ARG A 123 1.90 9.13 18.48
C ARG A 123 2.51 9.93 17.34
N THR A 124 2.00 9.79 16.11
CA THR A 124 2.49 10.54 14.94
C THR A 124 1.41 11.47 14.40
N LEU A 125 1.75 12.75 14.23
CA LEU A 125 0.92 13.72 13.54
C LEU A 125 1.48 14.05 12.16
N ALA A 126 0.58 14.40 11.25
CA ALA A 126 0.94 14.98 9.96
C ALA A 126 0.67 16.48 10.02
N VAL A 127 1.72 17.27 9.80
CA VAL A 127 1.64 18.73 9.74
C VAL A 127 1.88 19.16 8.29
N MET A 128 0.91 19.88 7.73
CA MET A 128 0.84 20.25 6.32
C MET A 128 0.98 21.77 6.14
N ASN A 129 1.25 22.17 4.90
CA ASN A 129 1.40 23.56 4.42
C ASN A 129 2.73 24.23 4.76
N PHE A 130 3.80 23.45 4.92
CA PHE A 130 5.15 24.03 4.97
C PHE A 130 5.54 24.65 3.61
N PRO A 131 6.26 25.79 3.61
CA PRO A 131 6.91 26.31 2.41
C PRO A 131 7.78 25.25 1.74
N HIS A 132 7.59 25.02 0.45
CA HIS A 132 8.32 23.98 -0.29
C HIS A 132 8.56 24.30 -1.77
N GLU A 133 8.05 25.44 -2.26
CA GLU A 133 8.12 25.83 -3.67
C GLU A 133 9.57 26.06 -4.11
N ASP A 134 10.36 26.73 -3.26
CA ASP A 134 11.76 27.10 -3.54
C ASP A 134 12.78 26.20 -2.83
N VAL A 135 12.34 25.10 -2.22
CA VAL A 135 13.23 24.22 -1.46
C VAL A 135 13.93 23.25 -2.40
N GLU A 136 15.22 23.49 -2.60
CA GLU A 136 16.08 22.61 -3.37
C GLU A 136 16.68 21.48 -2.53
N ALA A 137 17.16 20.43 -3.20
CA ALA A 137 17.65 19.22 -2.54
C ALA A 137 18.83 19.49 -1.57
N SER A 138 19.65 20.51 -1.85
CA SER A 138 20.78 20.94 -1.02
C SER A 138 20.35 21.56 0.31
N GLN A 139 19.16 22.16 0.38
CA GLN A 139 18.64 22.84 1.58
C GLN A 139 17.86 21.90 2.51
N ILE A 140 17.62 20.66 2.09
CA ILE A 140 16.87 19.67 2.88
C ILE A 140 17.51 19.36 4.24
N PRO A 141 18.84 19.22 4.38
CA PRO A 141 19.46 18.97 5.69
C PRO A 141 19.26 20.13 6.66
N GLU A 142 19.46 21.36 6.20
CA GLU A 142 19.24 22.57 7.03
C GLU A 142 17.77 22.72 7.41
N LEU A 143 16.85 22.48 6.47
CA LEU A 143 15.42 22.48 6.74
C LEU A 143 15.02 21.41 7.76
N GLN A 144 15.64 20.22 7.70
CA GLN A 144 15.41 19.14 8.67
C GLN A 144 15.79 19.60 10.08
N GLU A 145 16.98 20.18 10.27
CA GLU A 145 17.46 20.69 11.56
C GLU A 145 16.56 21.82 12.09
N ASN A 146 16.17 22.76 11.21
CA ASN A 146 15.28 23.87 11.57
C ASN A 146 13.91 23.38 12.04
N LEU A 147 13.34 22.38 11.36
CA LEU A 147 12.06 21.80 11.74
C LEU A 147 12.15 20.99 13.03
N GLU A 148 13.22 20.23 13.24
CA GLU A 148 13.49 19.55 14.50
C GLU A 148 13.58 20.55 15.66
N ALA A 149 14.32 21.65 15.48
CA ALA A 149 14.44 22.71 16.48
C ALA A 149 13.10 23.44 16.72
N PHE A 150 12.30 23.66 15.68
CA PHE A 150 10.97 24.26 15.79
C PHE A 150 10.04 23.40 16.64
N PHE A 151 9.88 22.12 16.28
CA PHE A 151 8.95 21.26 17.00
C PHE A 151 9.45 20.89 18.41
N LYS A 152 10.77 20.81 18.63
CA LYS A 152 11.35 20.57 19.96
C LYS A 152 11.00 21.64 20.99
N LYS A 153 10.67 22.87 20.55
CA LYS A 153 10.16 23.94 21.42
C LYS A 153 8.71 23.72 21.85
N LEU A 154 7.96 22.92 21.08
CA LEU A 154 6.53 22.69 21.28
C LEU A 154 6.24 21.37 22.03
N GLY A 155 7.22 20.46 22.13
CA GLY A 155 7.08 19.21 22.88
C GLY A 155 8.27 18.25 22.73
N GLU A 156 8.21 17.12 23.44
CA GLU A 156 9.21 16.06 23.32
C GLU A 156 8.96 15.16 22.09
N ILE A 157 9.96 15.08 21.22
CA ILE A 157 9.83 14.45 19.89
C ILE A 157 10.86 13.35 19.73
N ASN A 158 10.41 12.26 19.12
CA ASN A 158 11.25 11.14 18.75
C ASN A 158 11.84 11.30 17.34
N GLN A 159 11.02 11.72 16.37
CA GLN A 159 11.47 11.88 14.98
C GLN A 159 10.63 12.92 14.22
N VAL A 160 11.30 13.71 13.40
CA VAL A 160 10.66 14.55 12.36
C VAL A 160 11.00 13.97 10.99
N ARG A 161 10.00 13.80 10.13
CA ARG A 161 10.19 13.22 8.80
C ARG A 161 9.54 14.06 7.72
N LEU A 162 10.38 14.68 6.89
CA LEU A 162 9.96 15.42 5.70
C LEU A 162 9.48 14.44 4.63
N ARG A 163 8.24 14.60 4.17
CA ARG A 163 7.72 13.81 3.05
C ARG A 163 8.18 14.40 1.73
N ARG A 164 8.54 13.51 0.82
CA ARG A 164 8.91 13.85 -0.55
C ARG A 164 7.86 13.33 -1.51
N ASP A 165 7.60 14.06 -2.57
CA ASP A 165 6.75 13.55 -3.65
C ASP A 165 7.47 12.39 -4.34
N HIS A 166 6.70 11.34 -4.64
CA HIS A 166 7.19 10.15 -5.31
C HIS A 166 7.70 10.43 -6.74
N ARG A 167 7.13 11.46 -7.41
CA ARG A 167 7.43 11.80 -8.81
C ARG A 167 8.74 12.56 -8.96
N ASN A 168 8.89 13.70 -8.30
CA ASN A 168 10.04 14.59 -8.44
C ASN A 168 11.08 14.45 -7.30
N LYS A 169 10.79 13.64 -6.27
CA LYS A 169 11.63 13.48 -5.07
C LYS A 169 11.87 14.77 -4.27
N LYS A 170 11.17 15.85 -4.57
CA LYS A 170 11.23 17.12 -3.83
C LYS A 170 10.35 17.08 -2.59
N PHE A 171 10.64 17.93 -1.62
CA PHE A 171 9.79 18.13 -0.44
C PHE A 171 8.42 18.64 -0.87
N ASN A 172 7.34 18.12 -0.27
CA ASN A 172 5.97 18.42 -0.68
C ASN A 172 5.19 19.26 0.35
N GLY A 173 5.89 19.89 1.29
CA GLY A 173 5.26 20.70 2.33
C GLY A 173 4.55 19.91 3.44
N THR A 174 4.74 18.58 3.49
CA THR A 174 4.18 17.73 4.56
C THR A 174 5.29 17.15 5.43
N VAL A 175 5.14 17.30 6.74
CA VAL A 175 6.05 16.76 7.75
C VAL A 175 5.29 15.78 8.62
N LEU A 176 5.88 14.62 8.91
CA LEU A 176 5.38 13.73 9.95
C LEU A 176 6.20 13.94 11.21
N VAL A 177 5.53 14.16 12.34
CA VAL A 177 6.16 14.38 13.63
C VAL A 177 5.74 13.25 14.55
N GLU A 178 6.71 12.45 14.98
CA GLU A 178 6.54 11.35 15.93
C GLU A 178 6.92 11.84 17.33
N PHE A 179 5.94 11.90 18.22
CA PHE A 179 6.14 12.29 19.62
C PHE A 179 6.69 11.13 20.44
N LYS A 180 7.30 11.47 21.57
CA LYS A 180 7.82 10.46 22.50
C LYS A 180 6.68 9.65 23.13
N THR A 181 5.60 10.31 23.52
CA THR A 181 4.43 9.67 24.14
C THR A 181 3.12 10.00 23.41
N ILE A 182 2.11 9.14 23.55
CA ILE A 182 0.76 9.37 23.00
C ILE A 182 0.07 10.58 23.65
N PRO A 183 0.12 10.77 24.99
CA PRO A 183 -0.54 11.92 25.61
C PRO A 183 -0.01 13.28 25.14
N GLU A 184 1.30 13.40 24.90
CA GLU A 184 1.89 14.63 24.34
C GLU A 184 1.37 14.91 22.93
N CYS A 185 1.26 13.86 22.11
CA CYS A 185 0.70 13.94 20.76
C CYS A 185 -0.77 14.41 20.79
N GLU A 186 -1.58 13.87 21.71
CA GLU A 186 -2.99 14.25 21.86
C GLU A 186 -3.15 15.68 22.40
N ALA A 187 -2.31 16.07 23.37
CA ALA A 187 -2.28 17.44 23.88
C ALA A 187 -1.91 18.44 22.77
N PHE A 188 -0.88 18.13 21.98
CA PHE A 188 -0.50 18.94 20.82
C PHE A 188 -1.63 19.06 19.80
N LEU A 189 -2.29 17.93 19.48
CA LEU A 189 -3.42 17.94 18.56
C LEU A 189 -4.57 18.79 19.12
N LYS A 190 -4.86 18.73 20.42
CA LYS A 190 -5.91 19.52 21.04
C LYS A 190 -5.60 21.02 21.00
N SER A 191 -4.34 21.41 21.20
CA SER A 191 -3.94 22.82 21.16
C SER A 191 -3.90 23.42 19.75
N TYR A 192 -3.60 22.60 18.73
CA TYR A 192 -3.33 23.07 17.35
C TYR A 192 -4.23 22.43 16.29
N SER A 193 -5.33 21.78 16.68
CA SER A 193 -6.31 21.24 15.71
C SER A 193 -6.99 22.39 14.98
N ASN A 194 -7.21 22.22 13.68
CA ASN A 194 -7.94 23.20 12.86
C ASN A 194 -9.46 23.13 13.04
N ASP A 195 -9.96 22.20 13.87
CA ASP A 195 -11.39 21.95 14.01
C ASP A 195 -12.06 22.93 14.99
N ASP A 196 -11.33 23.48 15.96
CA ASP A 196 -11.86 24.44 16.94
C ASP A 196 -11.27 25.85 16.71
N GLU A 197 -12.13 26.86 16.56
CA GLU A 197 -11.73 28.26 16.36
C GLU A 197 -11.01 28.87 17.57
N SER A 198 -11.10 28.24 18.75
CA SER A 198 -10.41 28.64 19.98
C SER A 198 -8.96 28.17 20.07
N ASN A 199 -8.52 27.29 19.16
CA ASN A 199 -7.18 26.71 19.20
C ASN A 199 -6.12 27.69 18.71
N GLU A 200 -4.88 27.49 19.17
CA GLU A 200 -3.76 28.29 18.71
C GLU A 200 -3.49 27.98 17.24
N ILE A 201 -3.26 29.03 16.45
CA ILE A 201 -2.92 28.87 15.03
C ILE A 201 -1.43 28.55 14.95
N LEU A 202 -1.10 27.27 14.68
CA LEU A 202 0.26 26.88 14.39
C LEU A 202 0.70 27.54 13.08
N SER A 203 1.80 28.30 13.12
CA SER A 203 2.35 28.96 11.94
C SER A 203 3.86 28.78 11.86
N TYR A 204 4.36 28.77 10.62
CA TYR A 204 5.79 28.68 10.32
C TYR A 204 6.08 29.60 9.14
N GLU A 205 7.05 30.52 9.31
CA GLU A 205 7.41 31.54 8.31
C GLU A 205 6.18 32.32 7.79
N GLY A 206 5.24 32.64 8.68
CA GLY A 206 4.01 33.37 8.34
C GLY A 206 2.92 32.56 7.61
N LYS A 207 3.17 31.29 7.26
CA LYS A 207 2.14 30.39 6.72
C LYS A 207 1.45 29.62 7.84
N LYS A 208 0.11 29.53 7.79
CA LYS A 208 -0.70 28.72 8.70
C LYS A 208 -0.54 27.23 8.37
N LEU A 209 -0.20 26.43 9.36
CA LEU A 209 -0.01 25.00 9.24
C LEU A 209 -1.29 24.25 9.59
N SER A 210 -1.51 23.11 8.94
CA SER A 210 -2.65 22.23 9.23
C SER A 210 -2.17 20.95 9.90
N VAL A 211 -2.58 20.73 11.14
CA VAL A 211 -2.30 19.50 11.91
C VAL A 211 -3.42 18.48 11.70
N LEU A 212 -3.05 17.23 11.39
CA LEU A 212 -3.95 16.10 11.23
C LEU A 212 -3.37 14.86 11.91
N THR A 213 -4.22 13.96 12.38
CA THR A 213 -3.75 12.63 12.80
C THR A 213 -3.18 11.86 11.62
N LYS A 214 -2.23 10.94 11.89
CA LYS A 214 -1.67 10.06 10.85
C LYS A 214 -2.74 9.32 10.06
N LYS A 215 -3.81 8.90 10.75
CA LYS A 215 -4.96 8.17 10.18
C LYS A 215 -5.78 9.05 9.23
N GLN A 216 -6.16 10.26 9.65
CA GLN A 216 -6.88 11.21 8.80
C GLN A 216 -6.06 11.57 7.56
N PHE A 217 -4.76 11.83 7.72
CA PHE A 217 -3.86 12.14 6.62
C PHE A 217 -3.76 11.01 5.59
N ASP A 218 -3.64 9.76 6.04
CA ASP A 218 -3.58 8.61 5.11
C ASP A 218 -4.90 8.42 4.35
N LEU A 219 -6.05 8.64 5.00
CA LEU A 219 -7.37 8.62 4.36
C LEU A 219 -7.52 9.72 3.31
N GLN A 220 -7.14 10.96 3.63
CA GLN A 220 -7.18 12.09 2.69
C GLN A 220 -6.27 11.83 1.47
N ARG A 221 -5.10 11.24 1.69
CA ARG A 221 -4.18 10.86 0.62
C ARG A 221 -4.74 9.72 -0.25
N GLU A 222 -5.41 8.75 0.33
CA GLU A 222 -6.03 7.65 -0.43
C GLU A 222 -7.20 8.15 -1.28
N ALA A 223 -8.02 9.06 -0.73
CA ALA A 223 -9.11 9.71 -1.45
C ALA A 223 -8.63 10.61 -2.61
N SER A 224 -7.52 11.33 -2.45
CA SER A 224 -6.93 12.13 -3.54
C SER A 224 -6.28 11.27 -4.62
N LYS A 225 -5.72 10.11 -4.27
CA LYS A 225 -5.20 9.13 -5.24
C LYS A 225 -6.30 8.53 -6.11
N SER A 226 -7.46 8.20 -5.55
CA SER A 226 -8.58 7.61 -6.32
C SER A 226 -9.19 8.60 -7.30
N LYS A 227 -9.29 9.89 -6.93
CA LYS A 227 -9.73 10.97 -7.83
C LYS A 227 -8.78 11.18 -9.01
N ASN A 228 -7.47 11.05 -8.79
CA ASN A 228 -6.48 11.18 -9.88
C ASN A 228 -6.27 9.89 -10.69
N PHE A 229 -6.85 8.76 -10.27
CA PHE A 229 -6.81 7.50 -11.01
C PHE A 229 -7.99 7.37 -11.99
N SER A 230 -9.07 8.13 -11.83
CA SER A 230 -10.21 8.14 -12.76
C SER A 230 -9.86 8.73 -14.14
N GLY A 231 -8.74 9.46 -14.26
CA GLY A 231 -8.22 10.00 -15.53
C GLY A 231 -7.41 9.01 -16.37
N ARG A 232 -7.20 7.76 -15.90
CA ARG A 232 -6.56 6.71 -16.71
C ARG A 232 -7.37 5.43 -16.60
N SER A 233 -8.54 5.45 -17.22
CA SER A 233 -9.17 4.25 -17.74
C SER A 233 -8.10 3.46 -18.49
N ARG A 234 -7.53 2.44 -17.86
CA ARG A 234 -6.98 1.34 -18.63
C ARG A 234 -8.20 0.74 -19.28
N SER A 235 -8.42 1.13 -20.54
CA SER A 235 -9.08 0.30 -21.53
C SER A 235 -8.61 -1.14 -21.30
N PHE A 236 -9.43 -1.90 -20.60
CA PHE A 236 -9.36 -3.34 -20.56
C PHE A 236 -10.03 -3.80 -21.85
N ASN A 237 -9.35 -3.54 -22.97
CA ASN A 237 -9.63 -4.21 -24.22
C ASN A 237 -9.05 -5.62 -24.09
N GLY A 238 -9.83 -6.48 -23.45
CA GLY A 238 -9.54 -7.91 -23.28
C GLY A 238 -10.86 -8.66 -23.30
N HIS A 239 -11.25 -9.12 -24.49
CA HIS A 239 -12.39 -9.99 -24.72
C HIS A 239 -12.39 -11.18 -23.74
N LYS A 240 -13.44 -11.30 -22.92
CA LYS A 240 -14.31 -12.49 -22.80
C LYS A 240 -15.29 -12.29 -21.63
N LYS A 241 -16.46 -11.75 -21.95
CA LYS A 241 -17.69 -12.03 -21.20
C LYS A 241 -18.20 -13.40 -21.65
N LYS A 242 -17.92 -14.47 -20.91
CA LYS A 242 -18.82 -15.62 -20.75
C LYS A 242 -18.59 -16.20 -19.35
N ASN A 243 -19.70 -16.34 -18.61
CA ASN A 243 -19.84 -17.01 -17.31
C ASN A 243 -19.53 -16.16 -16.06
N LEU A 244 -20.33 -15.10 -15.86
CA LEU A 244 -20.65 -14.64 -14.50
C LEU A 244 -22.18 -14.73 -14.29
N PRO A 245 -22.69 -15.32 -13.19
CA PRO A 245 -24.13 -15.52 -12.99
C PRO A 245 -24.88 -14.19 -12.91
N LYS A 246 -26.01 -14.09 -13.64
CA LYS A 246 -26.89 -12.91 -13.60
C LYS A 246 -27.83 -13.00 -12.40
N PHE A 247 -27.66 -12.14 -11.41
CA PHE A 247 -28.67 -11.91 -10.38
C PHE A 247 -29.80 -11.01 -10.92
N PRO A 248 -31.08 -11.32 -10.63
CA PRO A 248 -32.21 -10.53 -11.11
C PRO A 248 -32.28 -9.18 -10.39
N LYS A 249 -32.31 -8.09 -11.17
CA LYS A 249 -32.49 -6.73 -10.65
C LYS A 249 -33.97 -6.43 -10.42
N ASN A 250 -34.33 -6.18 -9.16
CA ASN A 250 -35.65 -5.73 -8.76
C ASN A 250 -35.87 -4.27 -9.23
N LYS A 251 -36.83 -4.04 -10.14
CA LYS A 251 -37.23 -2.70 -10.59
C LYS A 251 -38.35 -2.19 -9.68
N LYS A 252 -38.05 -1.22 -8.80
CA LYS A 252 -39.09 -0.37 -8.20
C LYS A 252 -39.66 0.55 -9.27
N LYS A 253 -40.95 0.37 -9.59
CA LYS A 253 -41.79 1.34 -10.31
C LYS A 253 -42.66 2.04 -9.26
N ASN A 254 -42.51 3.36 -9.13
CA ASN A 254 -43.49 4.22 -8.47
C ASN A 254 -44.53 4.65 -9.51
N GLY A 255 -45.80 4.70 -9.11
CA GLY A 255 -46.88 5.36 -9.85
C GLY A 255 -48.26 4.76 -9.55
N LYS A 256 -49.03 5.50 -8.74
CA LYS A 256 -50.50 5.50 -8.53
C LYS A 256 -51.30 5.07 -9.78
N GLU A 257 -52.47 4.45 -9.69
CA GLU A 257 -53.70 4.92 -9.00
C GLU A 257 -54.75 3.77 -9.00
N GLU A 258 -55.61 3.74 -7.96
CA GLU A 258 -57.04 3.32 -7.91
C GLU A 258 -57.52 2.03 -8.62
N SER A 259 -58.52 1.26 -8.17
CA SER A 259 -59.43 1.21 -7.03
C SER A 259 -60.23 -0.12 -7.15
N LYS A 260 -60.99 -0.46 -6.09
CA LYS A 260 -62.05 -1.48 -5.97
C LYS A 260 -61.67 -2.86 -5.43
N GLU A 261 -61.85 -2.95 -4.11
CA GLU A 261 -62.71 -3.91 -3.39
C GLU A 261 -63.27 -5.09 -4.19
N ASP A 262 -63.06 -6.31 -3.70
CA ASP A 262 -64.17 -7.07 -3.13
C ASP A 262 -63.68 -8.07 -2.06
N SER A 263 -64.47 -8.14 -0.98
CA SER A 263 -64.71 -9.19 0.04
C SER A 263 -63.98 -10.55 -0.08
N SER A 264 -63.74 -11.37 0.95
CA SER A 264 -64.06 -11.45 2.38
C SER A 264 -63.38 -12.75 2.91
N ALA A 265 -63.45 -12.97 4.23
CA ALA A 265 -63.35 -14.25 4.95
C ALA A 265 -62.09 -14.44 5.82
N ILE A 266 -62.35 -14.15 7.09
CA ILE A 266 -61.68 -14.49 8.34
C ILE A 266 -61.64 -16.01 8.54
N ALA A 267 -60.54 -16.52 9.09
CA ALA A 267 -60.55 -17.58 10.10
C ALA A 267 -59.18 -17.62 10.82
N ASP A 268 -59.19 -17.15 12.06
CA ASP A 268 -58.19 -17.38 13.10
C ASP A 268 -58.05 -18.88 13.41
N ASP A 269 -56.82 -19.34 13.66
CA ASP A 269 -56.52 -20.40 14.64
C ASP A 269 -55.02 -20.33 14.98
N ASP A 270 -54.69 -19.62 16.06
CA ASP A 270 -53.39 -19.64 16.75
C ASP A 270 -53.66 -20.16 18.16
N GLU A 271 -53.28 -21.41 18.43
CA GLU A 271 -53.28 -21.99 19.77
C GLU A 271 -51.84 -21.92 20.32
N GLU A 272 -51.58 -20.87 21.10
CA GLU A 272 -50.34 -20.67 21.86
C GLU A 272 -50.50 -21.28 23.27
N HIS A 273 -49.90 -22.45 23.50
CA HIS A 273 -49.75 -22.98 24.86
C HIS A 273 -48.51 -22.37 25.53
N LYS A 274 -48.76 -21.47 26.49
CA LYS A 274 -47.88 -21.21 27.64
C LYS A 274 -48.24 -22.17 28.77
N GLU A 275 -47.26 -22.90 29.27
CA GLU A 275 -46.61 -22.72 30.59
C GLU A 275 -45.47 -23.72 30.78
#